data_AF-A0A7S0B5G7-F1
#
_entry.id   AF-A0A7S0B5G7-F1
#
_cell.length_a   1.000
_cell.length_b   1.000
_cell.length_c   1.000
_cell.angle_alpha   90.00
_cell.angle_beta   90.00
_cell.angle_gamma   90.00
#
_symmetry.space_group_name_H-M   'P 1'
#
loop_
_entity.id
_entity.type
_entity.pdbx_description
1 polymer ?
#
loop_
_entity_poly.entity_id
_entity_poly.type
_entity_poly.pdbx_seq_one_letter_code
_entity_poly.pdbx_strand_id
1 'polypeptide(L)'
;MLPLSRVQVGRDYMEFFTVVVWATVILIMFLAKLKAMQDVLIAIILIIIMAICNADSLLANFHFYKVFVVFRWALLRDCICAVFLTLGWLGVHGAWPEARAPGILLHLSALAPWVLCGVQSSPVVSCGLWAGGRNQMTKIQLMLRILAQVTGTILAFAVFGLYYSFRFPGEGPFRHFFGLESVCSAGVTFVASVLHIRALDRETIGRLKDPAKLR
;
A
#
# COMPACT_ATOMS: atom_id res chain seq x y z
N MET A 1 29.97 59.85 -19.15
CA MET A 1 28.92 59.25 -20.01
C MET A 1 29.53 58.10 -20.80
N LEU A 2 28.97 56.90 -20.61
CA LEU A 2 29.04 55.64 -21.41
C LEU A 2 30.39 54.88 -21.56
N PRO A 3 30.39 53.52 -21.74
CA PRO A 3 29.26 52.58 -21.76
C PRO A 3 29.34 51.40 -20.76
N LEU A 4 28.17 50.86 -20.43
CA LEU A 4 27.97 49.58 -19.73
C LEU A 4 28.59 48.42 -20.55
N SER A 5 29.62 47.79 -20.00
CA SER A 5 30.25 46.59 -20.56
C SER A 5 29.52 45.33 -20.12
N ARG A 6 28.87 44.74 -21.10
CA ARG A 6 28.23 43.43 -21.18
C ARG A 6 28.82 42.31 -20.29
N VAL A 7 27.90 41.70 -19.53
CA VAL A 7 27.68 40.25 -19.43
C VAL A 7 28.72 39.47 -18.63
N GLN A 8 28.53 39.49 -17.31
CA GLN A 8 29.09 38.59 -16.30
C GLN A 8 28.37 37.22 -16.30
N VAL A 9 27.93 36.75 -17.47
CA VAL A 9 27.08 35.54 -17.64
C VAL A 9 27.88 34.37 -18.23
N GLY A 10 29.18 34.53 -18.49
CA GLY A 10 30.00 33.47 -19.10
C GLY A 10 30.60 32.44 -18.14
N ARG A 11 30.64 32.71 -16.82
CA ARG A 11 31.33 31.86 -15.84
C ARG A 11 30.42 30.77 -15.24
N ASP A 12 29.17 31.12 -14.95
CA ASP A 12 28.21 30.20 -14.34
C ASP A 12 27.74 29.10 -15.29
N TYR A 13 27.63 29.40 -16.60
CA TYR A 13 27.27 28.38 -17.60
C TYR A 13 28.40 27.36 -17.83
N MET A 14 29.66 27.75 -17.66
CA MET A 14 30.80 26.83 -17.78
C MET A 14 30.91 25.89 -16.58
N GLU A 15 30.64 26.38 -15.36
CA GLU A 15 30.54 25.52 -14.17
C GLU A 15 29.33 24.59 -14.25
N PHE A 16 28.16 25.08 -14.66
CA PHE A 16 26.96 24.25 -14.86
C PHE A 16 27.19 23.17 -15.93
N PHE A 17 27.79 23.52 -17.07
CA PHE A 17 28.12 22.58 -18.13
C PHE A 17 29.10 21.51 -17.65
N THR A 18 30.11 21.90 -16.88
CA THR A 18 31.10 20.97 -16.32
C THR A 18 30.47 20.00 -15.33
N VAL A 19 29.56 20.46 -14.46
CA VAL A 19 28.79 19.62 -13.53
C VAL A 19 27.88 18.65 -14.30
N VAL A 20 27.19 19.12 -15.36
CA VAL A 20 26.31 18.27 -16.19
C VAL A 20 27.11 17.21 -16.93
N VAL A 21 28.27 17.56 -17.51
CA VAL A 21 29.14 16.60 -18.20
C VAL A 21 29.69 15.56 -17.22
N TRP A 22 30.19 15.98 -16.05
CA TRP A 22 30.68 15.04 -15.04
C TRP A 22 29.57 14.16 -14.46
N ALA A 23 28.37 14.71 -14.22
CA ALA A 23 27.20 13.92 -13.83
C ALA A 23 26.83 12.90 -14.92
N THR A 24 26.91 13.28 -16.19
CA THR A 24 26.63 12.38 -17.32
C THR A 24 27.71 11.31 -17.47
N VAL A 25 28.99 11.63 -17.27
CA VAL A 25 30.09 10.65 -17.28
C VAL A 25 29.96 9.68 -16.11
N ILE A 26 29.68 10.17 -14.90
CA ILE A 26 29.43 9.33 -13.73
C ILE A 26 28.19 8.45 -13.97
N LEU A 27 27.12 8.99 -14.55
CA LEU A 27 25.91 8.26 -14.92
C LEU A 27 26.21 7.19 -15.98
N ILE A 28 27.01 7.49 -17.01
CA ILE A 28 27.39 6.53 -18.05
C ILE A 28 28.31 5.45 -17.49
N MET A 29 29.27 5.79 -16.61
CA MET A 29 30.13 4.82 -15.94
C MET A 29 29.34 3.94 -14.95
N PHE A 30 28.32 4.51 -14.29
CA PHE A 30 27.39 3.79 -13.42
C PHE A 30 26.46 2.88 -14.24
N LEU A 31 25.91 3.36 -15.36
CA LEU A 31 25.12 2.59 -16.33
C LEU A 31 25.95 1.49 -17.00
N ALA A 32 27.24 1.72 -17.26
CA ALA A 32 28.17 0.73 -17.80
C ALA A 32 28.49 -0.37 -16.79
N LYS A 33 28.64 -0.04 -15.49
CA LYS A 33 28.70 -1.03 -14.40
C LYS A 33 27.36 -1.74 -14.17
N LEU A 34 26.25 -1.06 -14.46
CA LEU A 34 24.93 -1.66 -14.46
C LEU A 34 24.69 -2.55 -15.66
N LYS A 35 25.39 -2.45 -16.80
CA LYS A 35 25.06 -3.25 -18.00
C LYS A 35 25.02 -4.77 -17.75
N ALA A 36 26.00 -5.29 -16.99
CA ALA A 36 25.99 -6.69 -16.56
C ALA A 36 24.90 -7.01 -15.51
N MET A 37 24.58 -6.06 -14.61
CA MET A 37 23.48 -6.19 -13.64
C MET A 37 22.10 -5.95 -14.26
N GLN A 38 22.03 -5.21 -15.36
CA GLN A 38 20.85 -4.80 -16.11
C GLN A 38 20.41 -5.96 -16.97
N ASP A 39 21.33 -6.69 -17.61
CA ASP A 39 21.01 -7.92 -18.32
C ASP A 39 20.47 -8.99 -17.35
N VAL A 40 21.07 -9.13 -16.16
CA VAL A 40 20.56 -10.00 -15.10
C VAL A 40 19.20 -9.52 -14.58
N LEU A 41 19.02 -8.22 -14.35
CA LEU A 41 17.76 -7.64 -13.88
C LEU A 41 16.65 -7.78 -14.93
N ILE A 42 16.94 -7.54 -16.21
CA ILE A 42 16.02 -7.74 -17.33
C ILE A 42 15.65 -9.22 -17.44
N ALA A 43 16.61 -10.14 -17.32
CA ALA A 43 16.33 -11.58 -17.31
C ALA A 43 15.42 -11.97 -16.14
N ILE A 44 15.67 -11.44 -14.93
CA ILE A 44 14.80 -11.66 -13.76
C ILE A 44 13.40 -11.10 -14.01
N ILE A 45 13.27 -9.88 -14.56
CA ILE A 45 11.97 -9.27 -14.90
C ILE A 45 11.24 -10.12 -15.93
N LEU A 46 11.90 -10.58 -16.99
CA LEU A 46 11.31 -11.44 -18.01
C LEU A 46 10.87 -12.79 -17.43
N ILE A 47 11.67 -13.42 -16.56
CA ILE A 47 11.30 -14.66 -15.85
C ILE A 47 10.06 -14.41 -14.97
N ILE A 48 10.00 -13.29 -14.25
CA ILE A 48 8.85 -12.92 -13.42
C ILE A 48 7.61 -12.70 -14.29
N ILE A 49 7.72 -11.97 -15.41
CA ILE A 49 6.62 -11.77 -16.36
C ILE A 49 6.15 -13.11 -16.91
N MET A 50 7.05 -13.98 -17.35
CA MET A 50 6.70 -15.32 -17.83
C MET A 50 6.01 -16.15 -16.74
N ALA A 51 6.51 -16.09 -15.50
CA ALA A 51 5.91 -16.78 -14.37
C ALA A 51 4.50 -16.25 -14.04
N ILE A 52 4.28 -14.93 -14.13
CA ILE A 52 2.97 -14.29 -13.94
C ILE A 52 2.02 -14.68 -15.08
N CYS A 53 2.46 -14.57 -16.35
CA CYS A 53 1.66 -14.93 -17.52
C CYS A 53 1.30 -16.42 -17.56
N ASN A 54 2.13 -17.29 -16.97
CA ASN A 54 1.90 -18.73 -16.88
C ASN A 54 1.44 -19.17 -15.48
N ALA A 55 1.08 -18.24 -14.58
CA ALA A 55 0.74 -18.54 -13.20
C ALA A 55 -0.40 -19.55 -13.11
N ASP A 56 -1.39 -19.44 -14.00
CA ASP A 56 -2.52 -20.36 -14.10
C ASP A 56 -2.09 -21.80 -14.36
N SER A 57 -1.08 -22.03 -15.19
CA SER A 57 -0.57 -23.36 -15.52
C SER A 57 0.38 -23.87 -14.43
N LEU A 58 1.30 -23.02 -13.97
CA LEU A 58 2.31 -23.37 -12.97
C LEU A 58 1.70 -23.66 -11.60
N LEU A 59 0.61 -22.97 -11.26
CA LEU A 59 0.02 -23.03 -9.93
C LEU A 59 -1.32 -23.81 -9.88
N ALA A 60 -1.83 -24.31 -11.01
CA ALA A 60 -3.12 -25.02 -11.11
C ALA A 60 -3.34 -26.12 -10.06
N ASN A 61 -2.27 -26.85 -9.73
CA ASN A 61 -2.33 -27.99 -8.82
C ASN A 61 -2.30 -27.59 -7.33
N PHE A 62 -1.91 -26.37 -7.01
CA PHE A 62 -1.81 -25.93 -5.62
C PHE A 62 -3.16 -25.51 -5.05
N HIS A 63 -3.49 -26.02 -3.87
CA HIS A 63 -4.74 -25.68 -3.19
C HIS A 63 -4.90 -24.17 -2.94
N PHE A 64 -3.80 -23.49 -2.56
CA PHE A 64 -3.73 -22.04 -2.42
C PHE A 64 -4.18 -21.29 -3.68
N TYR A 65 -3.76 -21.76 -4.85
CA TYR A 65 -4.06 -21.12 -6.12
C TYR A 65 -5.55 -21.21 -6.47
N LYS A 66 -6.17 -22.37 -6.21
CA LYS A 66 -7.62 -22.55 -6.37
C LYS A 66 -8.41 -21.58 -5.49
N VAL A 67 -7.99 -21.39 -4.23
CA VAL A 67 -8.59 -20.41 -3.32
C VAL A 67 -8.39 -18.98 -3.85
N PHE A 68 -7.18 -18.65 -4.32
CA PHE A 68 -6.88 -17.35 -4.91
C PHE A 68 -7.77 -17.03 -6.11
N VAL A 69 -7.92 -17.95 -7.07
CA VAL A 69 -8.73 -17.74 -8.29
C VAL A 69 -10.18 -17.41 -7.95
N VAL A 70 -10.76 -18.08 -6.96
CA VAL A 70 -12.13 -17.81 -6.49
C VAL A 70 -12.22 -16.44 -5.80
N PHE A 71 -11.21 -16.08 -4.99
CA PHE A 71 -11.21 -14.85 -4.21
C PHE A 71 -10.65 -13.63 -4.94
N ARG A 72 -10.08 -13.77 -6.15
CA ARG A 72 -9.29 -12.72 -6.83
C ARG A 72 -10.00 -11.37 -6.93
N TRP A 73 -11.30 -11.37 -7.19
CA TRP A 73 -12.08 -10.14 -7.29
C TRP A 73 -12.30 -9.47 -5.93
N ALA A 74 -12.50 -10.25 -4.88
CA ALA A 74 -12.56 -9.72 -3.52
C ALA A 74 -11.19 -9.19 -3.07
N LEU A 75 -10.11 -9.92 -3.37
CA LEU A 75 -8.74 -9.48 -3.08
C LEU A 75 -8.36 -8.21 -3.84
N LEU A 76 -8.79 -8.09 -5.10
CA LEU A 76 -8.59 -6.87 -5.88
C LEU A 76 -9.32 -5.68 -5.25
N ARG A 77 -10.56 -5.86 -4.79
CA ARG A 77 -11.31 -4.80 -4.09
C ARG A 77 -10.64 -4.42 -2.78
N ASP A 78 -10.19 -5.39 -1.99
CA ASP A 78 -9.44 -5.14 -0.74
C ASP A 78 -8.15 -4.35 -1.04
N CYS A 79 -7.40 -4.72 -2.08
CA CYS A 79 -6.21 -4.02 -2.52
C CYS A 79 -6.50 -2.58 -2.96
N ILE A 80 -7.46 -2.38 -3.88
CA ILE A 80 -7.85 -1.06 -4.37
C ILE A 80 -8.32 -0.17 -3.21
N CYS A 81 -9.12 -0.72 -2.30
CA CYS A 81 -9.60 0.01 -1.15
C CYS A 81 -8.44 0.39 -0.21
N ALA A 82 -7.49 -0.51 0.04
CA ALA A 82 -6.28 -0.21 0.80
C ALA A 82 -5.43 0.89 0.13
N VAL A 83 -5.29 0.88 -1.21
CA VAL A 83 -4.61 1.94 -1.97
C VAL A 83 -5.28 3.28 -1.72
N PHE A 84 -6.59 3.39 -1.96
CA PHE A 84 -7.30 4.66 -1.84
C PHE A 84 -7.37 5.17 -0.40
N LEU A 85 -7.58 4.28 0.57
CA LEU A 85 -7.59 4.64 1.99
C LEU A 85 -6.22 5.20 2.40
N THR A 86 -5.14 4.51 2.02
CA THR A 86 -3.78 4.91 2.37
C THR A 86 -3.40 6.22 1.66
N LEU A 87 -3.69 6.35 0.36
CA LEU A 87 -3.45 7.59 -0.39
C LEU A 87 -4.27 8.76 0.16
N GLY A 88 -5.51 8.54 0.57
CA GLY A 88 -6.35 9.57 1.18
C GLY A 88 -5.70 10.15 2.43
N TRP A 89 -5.24 9.28 3.34
CA TRP A 89 -4.58 9.73 4.57
C TRP A 89 -3.18 10.28 4.35
N LEU A 90 -2.43 9.74 3.39
CA LEU A 90 -1.16 10.33 2.96
C LEU A 90 -1.35 11.71 2.35
N GLY A 91 -2.38 11.92 1.53
CA GLY A 91 -2.73 13.23 0.98
C GLY A 91 -3.10 14.24 2.06
N VAL A 92 -3.89 13.84 3.06
CA VAL A 92 -4.19 14.67 4.24
C VAL A 92 -2.92 15.02 5.00
N HIS A 93 -2.02 14.04 5.20
CA HIS A 93 -0.74 14.30 5.85
C HIS A 93 0.16 15.25 5.04
N GLY A 94 0.20 15.11 3.71
CA GLY A 94 0.93 16.00 2.83
C GLY A 94 0.38 17.44 2.82
N ALA A 95 -0.93 17.61 3.00
CA ALA A 95 -1.58 18.92 3.09
C ALA A 95 -1.40 19.56 4.48
N TRP A 96 -1.39 18.75 5.54
CA TRP A 96 -1.19 19.17 6.93
C TRP A 96 -0.12 18.32 7.62
N PRO A 97 1.17 18.58 7.37
CA PRO A 97 2.26 17.79 7.93
C PRO A 97 2.33 17.86 9.46
N GLU A 98 1.81 18.93 10.07
CA GLU A 98 1.69 19.09 11.52
C GLU A 98 0.65 18.16 12.17
N ALA A 99 -0.20 17.50 11.37
CA ALA A 99 -1.18 16.55 11.88
C ALA A 99 -0.45 15.37 12.54
N ARG A 100 -0.54 15.28 13.86
CA ARG A 100 0.31 14.38 14.67
C ARG A 100 -0.06 12.90 14.59
N ALA A 101 -1.15 12.52 13.91
CA ALA A 101 -1.67 11.15 14.00
C ALA A 101 -2.36 10.60 12.73
N PRO A 102 -1.75 10.68 11.53
CA PRO A 102 -2.34 10.08 10.33
C PRO A 102 -2.46 8.55 10.44
N GLY A 103 -1.60 7.89 11.23
CA GLY A 103 -1.70 6.46 11.53
C GLY A 103 -2.97 6.06 12.27
N ILE A 104 -3.44 6.88 13.22
CA ILE A 104 -4.70 6.61 13.94
C ILE A 104 -5.88 6.56 12.97
N LEU A 105 -5.96 7.57 12.11
CA LEU A 105 -7.05 7.71 11.16
C LEU A 105 -7.02 6.61 10.11
N LEU A 106 -5.84 6.19 9.66
CA LEU A 106 -5.68 5.05 8.75
C LEU A 106 -6.28 3.77 9.33
N HIS A 107 -6.00 3.46 10.60
CA HIS A 107 -6.51 2.24 11.23
C HIS A 107 -8.01 2.32 11.57
N LEU A 108 -8.50 3.43 12.09
CA LEU A 108 -9.91 3.58 12.47
C LEU A 108 -10.83 3.63 11.24
N SER A 109 -10.41 4.36 10.19
CA SER A 109 -11.19 4.49 8.96
C SER A 109 -11.35 3.17 8.20
N ALA A 110 -10.49 2.17 8.44
CA ALA A 110 -10.61 0.86 7.83
C ALA A 110 -11.88 0.10 8.24
N LEU A 111 -12.53 0.49 9.36
CA LEU A 111 -13.82 -0.09 9.77
C LEU A 111 -14.96 0.31 8.83
N ALA A 112 -14.95 1.54 8.29
CA ALA A 112 -16.07 2.04 7.48
C ALA A 112 -16.24 1.28 6.15
N PRO A 113 -15.20 1.04 5.33
CA PRO A 113 -15.31 0.20 4.14
C PRO A 113 -15.78 -1.22 4.44
N TRP A 114 -15.42 -1.75 5.61
CA TRP A 114 -15.85 -3.07 6.02
C TRP A 114 -17.32 -3.10 6.41
N VAL A 115 -17.75 -2.20 7.29
CA VAL A 115 -19.14 -2.16 7.79
C VAL A 115 -20.12 -1.78 6.67
N LEU A 116 -19.76 -0.82 5.81
CA LEU A 116 -20.65 -0.30 4.78
C LEU A 116 -20.65 -1.13 3.51
N CYS A 117 -19.48 -1.65 3.11
CA CYS A 117 -19.30 -2.28 1.79
C CYS A 117 -18.82 -3.74 1.87
N GLY A 118 -18.57 -4.27 3.06
CA GLY A 118 -18.01 -5.62 3.24
C GLY A 118 -16.56 -5.76 2.77
N VAL A 119 -15.86 -4.66 2.48
CA VAL A 119 -14.48 -4.67 1.94
C VAL A 119 -13.48 -4.52 3.08
N GLN A 120 -12.45 -5.36 3.10
CA GLN A 120 -11.44 -5.34 4.16
C GLN A 120 -10.22 -4.59 3.66
N SER A 121 -10.06 -3.33 4.07
CA SER A 121 -8.95 -2.47 3.63
C SER A 121 -7.73 -2.52 4.54
N SER A 122 -7.78 -3.26 5.66
CA SER A 122 -6.70 -3.33 6.64
C SER A 122 -6.47 -4.75 7.16
N PRO A 123 -5.19 -5.17 7.33
CA PRO A 123 -4.85 -6.47 7.93
C PRO A 123 -5.46 -6.66 9.31
N VAL A 124 -5.59 -5.57 10.06
CA VAL A 124 -6.14 -5.56 11.41
C VAL A 124 -7.61 -5.98 11.41
N VAL A 125 -8.39 -5.49 10.44
CA VAL A 125 -9.80 -5.84 10.28
C VAL A 125 -9.94 -7.31 9.88
N SER A 126 -9.14 -7.79 8.94
CA SER A 126 -9.12 -9.20 8.54
C SER A 126 -8.74 -10.14 9.69
N CYS A 127 -7.73 -9.77 10.47
CA CYS A 127 -7.34 -10.51 11.68
C CYS A 127 -8.44 -10.52 12.74
N GLY A 128 -9.10 -9.37 12.98
CA GLY A 128 -10.21 -9.29 13.92
C GLY A 128 -11.41 -10.15 13.49
N LEU A 129 -11.71 -10.15 12.18
CA LEU A 129 -12.74 -11.01 11.62
C LEU A 129 -12.39 -12.49 11.75
N TRP A 130 -11.15 -12.88 11.48
CA TRP A 130 -10.69 -14.26 11.64
C TRP A 130 -10.71 -14.73 13.10
N ALA A 131 -10.32 -13.87 14.04
CA ALA A 131 -10.32 -14.18 15.47
C ALA A 131 -11.73 -14.20 16.07
N GLY A 132 -12.63 -13.35 15.57
CA GLY A 132 -14.01 -13.22 16.07
C GLY A 132 -15.00 -14.18 15.41
N GLY A 133 -14.84 -14.44 14.11
CA GLY A 133 -15.75 -15.22 13.27
C GLY A 133 -15.46 -16.71 13.38
N ARG A 134 -16.36 -17.45 14.03
CA ARG A 134 -16.24 -18.90 14.29
C ARG A 134 -16.15 -19.70 12.97
N ASN A 135 -14.94 -19.91 12.45
CA ASN A 135 -14.66 -20.58 11.17
C ASN A 135 -15.18 -19.87 9.90
N GLN A 136 -15.49 -18.58 9.96
CA GLN A 136 -15.94 -17.84 8.76
C GLN A 136 -14.81 -17.63 7.73
N MET A 137 -13.55 -17.70 8.16
CA MET A 137 -12.39 -17.48 7.31
C MET A 137 -11.30 -18.51 7.57
N THR A 138 -10.77 -19.12 6.53
CA THR A 138 -9.63 -20.05 6.64
C THR A 138 -8.31 -19.28 6.80
N LYS A 139 -7.28 -19.95 7.33
CA LYS A 139 -5.93 -19.36 7.45
C LYS A 139 -5.38 -18.89 6.09
N ILE A 140 -5.64 -19.64 5.02
CA ILE A 140 -5.19 -19.30 3.65
C ILE A 140 -5.91 -18.04 3.16
N GLN A 141 -7.21 -17.93 3.39
CA GLN A 141 -7.98 -16.73 3.02
C GLN A 141 -7.49 -15.49 3.79
N LEU A 142 -7.19 -15.64 5.08
CA LEU A 142 -6.61 -14.56 5.88
C LEU A 142 -5.28 -14.09 5.29
N MET A 143 -4.36 -15.02 5.00
CA MET A 143 -3.05 -14.70 4.41
C MET A 143 -3.19 -13.98 3.06
N LEU A 144 -4.09 -14.45 2.19
CA LEU A 144 -4.36 -13.82 0.90
C LEU A 144 -4.87 -12.39 1.04
N ARG A 145 -5.79 -12.14 1.97
CA ARG A 145 -6.34 -10.80 2.23
C ARG A 145 -5.28 -9.85 2.78
N ILE A 146 -4.47 -10.31 3.75
CA ILE A 146 -3.36 -9.52 4.29
C ILE A 146 -2.37 -9.16 3.19
N LEU A 147 -2.01 -10.11 2.32
CA LEU A 147 -1.13 -9.84 1.18
C LEU A 147 -1.71 -8.79 0.24
N ALA A 148 -3.00 -8.87 -0.09
CA ALA A 148 -3.66 -7.87 -0.95
C ALA A 148 -3.64 -6.46 -0.33
N GLN A 149 -3.94 -6.34 0.96
CA GLN A 149 -3.97 -5.05 1.68
C GLN A 149 -2.57 -4.45 1.85
N VAL A 150 -1.58 -5.28 2.21
CA VAL A 150 -0.17 -4.86 2.32
C VAL A 150 0.33 -4.39 0.96
N THR A 151 0.01 -5.12 -0.11
CA THR A 151 0.37 -4.72 -1.49
C THR A 151 -0.24 -3.36 -1.85
N GLY A 152 -1.52 -3.15 -1.55
CA GLY A 152 -2.18 -1.86 -1.77
C GLY A 152 -1.54 -0.71 -0.98
N THR A 153 -1.14 -0.97 0.27
CA THR A 153 -0.46 0.01 1.12
C THR A 153 0.93 0.37 0.57
N ILE A 154 1.69 -0.63 0.11
CA ILE A 154 3.01 -0.43 -0.52
C ILE A 154 2.87 0.41 -1.79
N LEU A 155 1.88 0.12 -2.64
CA LEU A 155 1.60 0.89 -3.85
C LEU A 155 1.28 2.35 -3.52
N ALA A 156 0.45 2.59 -2.50
CA ALA A 156 0.14 3.94 -2.04
C ALA A 156 1.38 4.69 -1.53
N PHE A 157 2.23 4.03 -0.73
CA PHE A 157 3.49 4.61 -0.28
C PHE A 157 4.47 4.88 -1.43
N ALA A 158 4.53 4.03 -2.44
CA ALA A 158 5.38 4.26 -3.61
C ALA A 158 4.90 5.48 -4.41
N VAL A 159 3.60 5.56 -4.70
CA VAL A 159 3.00 6.70 -5.44
C VAL A 159 3.18 8.00 -4.67
N PHE A 160 2.85 8.01 -3.38
CA PHE A 160 2.99 9.21 -2.56
C PHE A 160 4.45 9.56 -2.29
N GLY A 161 5.31 8.56 -2.05
CA GLY A 161 6.74 8.76 -1.83
C GLY A 161 7.43 9.39 -3.03
N LEU A 162 7.07 9.00 -4.25
CA LEU A 162 7.52 9.67 -5.47
C LEU A 162 7.09 11.14 -5.48
N TYR A 163 5.80 11.41 -5.26
CA TYR A 163 5.27 12.79 -5.19
C TYR A 163 5.98 13.63 -4.12
N TYR A 164 6.12 13.09 -2.91
CA TYR A 164 6.69 13.79 -1.76
C TYR A 164 8.19 14.07 -1.96
N SER A 165 8.93 13.12 -2.55
CA SER A 165 10.36 13.29 -2.83
C SER A 165 10.65 14.43 -3.80
N PHE A 166 9.74 14.71 -4.75
CA PHE A 166 9.84 15.88 -5.63
C PHE A 166 9.50 17.19 -4.93
N ARG A 167 8.63 17.16 -3.90
CA ARG A 167 8.12 18.36 -3.23
C ARG A 167 8.98 18.79 -2.04
N PHE A 168 9.49 17.85 -1.26
CA PHE A 168 10.23 18.08 -0.01
C PHE A 168 11.48 17.18 0.04
N PRO A 169 12.56 17.55 -0.67
CA PRO A 169 13.77 16.73 -0.73
C PRO A 169 14.45 16.64 0.66
N GLY A 170 14.73 15.42 1.12
CA GLY A 170 15.50 15.16 2.34
C GLY A 170 14.67 14.86 3.60
N GLU A 171 13.35 15.05 3.57
CA GLU A 171 12.46 14.68 4.68
C GLU A 171 11.73 13.36 4.38
N GLY A 172 11.82 12.39 5.30
CA GLY A 172 11.13 11.10 5.17
C GLY A 172 9.65 11.23 5.59
N PRO A 173 8.67 11.02 4.68
CA PRO A 173 7.25 11.31 4.94
C PRO A 173 6.54 10.34 5.90
N PHE A 174 7.23 9.31 6.37
CA PHE A 174 6.57 8.15 6.97
C PHE A 174 6.75 8.00 8.48
N ARG A 175 7.55 8.86 9.14
CA ARG A 175 7.83 8.72 10.58
C ARG A 175 6.57 8.77 11.46
N HIS A 176 5.55 9.52 11.04
CA HIS A 176 4.30 9.71 11.80
C HIS A 176 3.28 8.58 11.63
N PHE A 177 3.50 7.63 10.73
CA PHE A 177 2.59 6.49 10.51
C PHE A 177 2.86 5.30 11.43
N PHE A 178 4.06 5.22 12.00
CA PHE A 178 4.53 4.04 12.76
C PHE A 178 4.76 4.32 14.26
N GLY A 179 4.10 5.35 14.81
CA GLY A 179 4.17 5.70 16.23
C GLY A 179 3.35 4.79 17.16
N LEU A 180 3.54 4.94 18.48
CA LEU A 180 2.79 4.21 19.52
C LEU A 180 1.27 4.39 19.35
N GLU A 181 0.84 5.58 18.97
CA GLU A 181 -0.57 5.93 18.72
C GLU A 181 -1.17 5.10 17.58
N SER A 182 -0.37 4.82 16.54
CA SER A 182 -0.76 3.96 15.42
C SER A 182 -1.00 2.53 15.91
N VAL A 183 -0.10 1.99 16.75
CA VAL A 183 -0.26 0.66 17.37
C VAL A 183 -1.51 0.59 18.25
N CYS A 184 -1.75 1.61 19.09
CA CYS A 184 -2.95 1.69 19.91
C CYS A 184 -4.22 1.69 19.05
N SER A 185 -4.26 2.48 17.98
CA SER A 185 -5.39 2.54 17.07
C SER A 185 -5.63 1.22 16.32
N ALA A 186 -4.57 0.52 15.92
CA ALA A 186 -4.68 -0.83 15.38
C ALA A 186 -5.28 -1.80 16.41
N GLY A 187 -4.87 -1.71 17.68
CA GLY A 187 -5.49 -2.47 18.76
C GLY A 187 -6.98 -2.21 18.90
N VAL A 188 -7.40 -0.94 18.86
CA VAL A 188 -8.82 -0.55 18.91
C VAL A 188 -9.58 -1.10 17.70
N THR A 189 -9.06 -0.94 16.49
CA THR A 189 -9.67 -1.48 15.27
C THR A 189 -9.82 -2.99 15.34
N PHE A 190 -8.80 -3.71 15.83
CA PHE A 190 -8.86 -5.17 16.01
C PHE A 190 -9.99 -5.57 16.95
N VAL A 191 -10.05 -4.96 18.13
CA VAL A 191 -11.09 -5.25 19.14
C VAL A 191 -12.47 -4.91 18.58
N ALA A 192 -12.63 -3.76 17.92
CA ALA A 192 -13.87 -3.36 17.29
C ALA A 192 -14.33 -4.37 16.24
N SER A 193 -13.41 -4.89 15.41
CA SER A 193 -13.72 -5.92 14.43
C SER A 193 -14.17 -7.24 15.07
N VAL A 194 -13.51 -7.68 16.14
CA VAL A 194 -13.91 -8.88 16.88
C VAL A 194 -15.31 -8.72 17.49
N LEU A 195 -15.57 -7.57 18.10
CA LEU A 195 -16.85 -7.30 18.77
C LEU A 195 -18.00 -7.19 17.75
N HIS A 196 -17.77 -6.50 16.64
CA HIS A 196 -18.78 -6.32 15.60
C HIS A 196 -19.19 -7.65 14.97
N ILE A 197 -18.24 -8.52 14.60
CA ILE A 197 -18.61 -9.83 14.02
C ILE A 197 -19.34 -10.72 15.02
N ARG A 198 -18.94 -10.70 16.30
CA ARG A 198 -19.63 -11.46 17.34
C ARG A 198 -21.05 -10.95 17.59
N ALA A 199 -21.28 -9.65 17.47
CA ALA A 199 -22.63 -9.09 17.57
C ALA A 199 -23.51 -9.57 16.40
N LEU A 200 -22.99 -9.53 15.17
CA LEU A 200 -23.67 -10.04 13.98
C LEU A 200 -23.99 -11.54 14.07
N ASP A 201 -23.05 -12.35 14.55
CA ASP A 201 -23.27 -13.78 14.75
C ASP A 201 -24.40 -14.05 15.76
N ARG A 202 -24.44 -13.30 16.87
CA ARG A 202 -25.49 -13.42 17.88
C ARG A 202 -26.86 -13.04 17.32
N GLU A 203 -26.93 -11.96 16.55
CA GLU A 203 -28.16 -11.53 15.91
C GLU A 203 -28.66 -12.57 14.90
N THR A 204 -27.75 -13.11 14.09
CA THR A 204 -28.06 -14.13 13.10
C THR A 204 -28.60 -15.41 13.75
N ILE A 205 -27.96 -15.88 14.83
CA ILE A 205 -28.45 -17.03 15.62
C ILE A 205 -29.81 -16.73 16.25
N GLY A 206 -30.03 -15.50 16.72
CA GLY A 206 -31.32 -15.06 17.27
C GLY A 206 -32.45 -15.12 16.24
N ARG A 207 -32.21 -14.65 15.01
CA ARG A 207 -33.19 -14.71 13.90
C ARG A 207 -33.49 -16.15 13.48
N LEU A 208 -32.48 -17.02 13.45
CA LEU A 208 -32.68 -18.44 13.10
C LEU A 208 -33.50 -19.21 14.13
N LYS A 209 -33.51 -18.77 15.40
CA LYS A 209 -34.31 -19.39 16.47
C LYS A 209 -35.76 -18.92 16.50
N ASP A 210 -36.09 -17.82 15.85
CA ASP A 210 -37.43 -17.23 15.87
C ASP A 210 -37.87 -16.91 14.42
N PRO A 211 -38.47 -17.88 13.71
CA PRO A 211 -38.81 -17.72 12.30
C PRO A 211 -39.86 -16.65 12.03
N ALA A 212 -40.54 -16.12 13.07
CA ALA A 212 -41.42 -14.97 12.94
C ALA A 212 -40.64 -13.67 12.61
N LYS A 213 -39.34 -13.60 12.92
CA LYS A 213 -38.44 -12.46 12.64
C LYS A 213 -37.73 -12.54 11.27
N LEU A 214 -38.07 -13.53 10.45
CA LEU A 214 -37.54 -13.69 9.09
C LEU A 214 -38.38 -12.97 8.02
N ARG A 215 -39.47 -12.29 8.41
CA ARG A 215 -40.33 -11.50 7.52
C ARG A 215 -39.96 -10.03 7.51
#